data_AF-A0A6M1LQB5-F1
#
_entry.id   AF-A0A6M1LQB5-F1
#
_cell.length_a   1.000
_cell.length_b   1.000
_cell.length_c   1.000
_cell.angle_alpha   90.00
_cell.angle_beta   90.00
_cell.angle_gamma   90.00
#
_symmetry.space_group_name_H-M   'P 1'
#
loop_
_entity.id
_entity.type
_entity.pdbx_description
1 polymer ?
#
loop_
_entity_poly.entity_id
_entity_poly.type
_entity_poly.pdbx_seq_one_letter_code
_entity_poly.pdbx_strand_id
1 'polypeptide(L)'
;MALGAMVALGVGGAWAQTGNPTNDALLARNEAGRKEAFRSLLTQNRYACAEVTVLFQAGLDPRRTAYWDLSCRDGGPWRISIPAERWATPTLNACGQGTGPGAGPCFRSVSTSAPGLAAAAAAAPSASCRTACGSQPQSLQNACLARCASGSTIQAAAPAATATAAAVRGRFGFIYTAEPPSTAFGFSSGKTDRLAANMDAIRACEAVAGRNQCRVALDFPNACGALVQALTTPPVQVRRLASGVGQTREQAEAQALNTCRLAEAASASITCRIAISGC
;
A
#
# COMPACT_ATOMS: atom_id res chain seq x y z
N MET A 1 -49.58 17.35 -27.53
CA MET A 1 -48.12 17.49 -27.52
C MET A 1 -47.60 16.92 -26.21
N ALA A 2 -47.04 15.72 -26.23
CA ALA A 2 -46.41 15.09 -25.06
C ALA A 2 -45.00 14.67 -25.48
N LEU A 3 -43.98 15.34 -24.94
CA LEU A 3 -42.59 14.98 -25.12
C LEU A 3 -42.25 13.83 -24.17
N GLY A 4 -41.95 12.66 -24.73
CA GLY A 4 -41.37 11.54 -24.02
C GLY A 4 -39.85 11.67 -23.94
N ALA A 5 -39.32 11.71 -22.73
CA ALA A 5 -37.88 11.65 -22.47
C ALA A 5 -37.41 10.19 -22.48
N MET A 6 -36.64 9.79 -23.50
CA MET A 6 -35.90 8.52 -23.48
C MET A 6 -34.70 8.64 -22.56
N VAL A 7 -34.72 7.91 -21.45
CA VAL A 7 -33.55 7.69 -20.59
C VAL A 7 -32.68 6.62 -21.25
N ALA A 8 -31.54 7.03 -21.79
CA ALA A 8 -30.51 6.12 -22.27
C ALA A 8 -29.80 5.48 -21.07
N LEU A 9 -30.17 4.24 -20.74
CA LEU A 9 -29.45 3.40 -19.79
C LEU A 9 -28.10 3.03 -20.43
N GLY A 10 -27.02 3.64 -19.94
CA GLY A 10 -25.66 3.31 -20.36
C GLY A 10 -25.32 1.86 -20.01
N VAL A 11 -25.17 1.02 -21.03
CA VAL A 11 -24.69 -0.35 -20.88
C VAL A 11 -23.22 -0.29 -20.51
N GLY A 12 -22.91 -0.56 -19.23
CA GLY A 12 -21.53 -0.65 -18.76
C GLY A 12 -20.76 -1.68 -19.59
N GLY A 13 -19.62 -1.29 -20.15
CA GLY A 13 -18.80 -2.15 -20.99
C GLY A 13 -18.46 -3.46 -20.29
N ALA A 14 -18.87 -4.57 -20.89
CA ALA A 14 -18.53 -5.90 -20.42
C ALA A 14 -17.02 -6.12 -20.60
N TRP A 15 -16.27 -6.12 -19.50
CA TRP A 15 -14.87 -6.51 -19.51
C TRP A 15 -14.78 -8.02 -19.76
N ALA A 16 -13.98 -8.42 -20.74
CA ALA A 16 -13.77 -9.83 -21.04
C ALA A 16 -13.14 -10.52 -19.81
N GLN A 17 -13.87 -11.47 -19.21
CA GLN A 17 -13.39 -12.26 -18.08
C GLN A 17 -12.18 -13.08 -18.49
N THR A 18 -11.10 -13.03 -17.71
CA THR A 18 -9.85 -13.75 -18.04
C THR A 18 -9.92 -15.25 -17.71
N GLY A 19 -10.99 -15.68 -17.02
CA GLY A 19 -11.13 -17.03 -16.46
C GLY A 19 -10.40 -17.20 -15.13
N ASN A 20 -9.91 -16.10 -14.55
CA ASN A 20 -9.25 -16.06 -13.25
C ASN A 20 -9.94 -14.97 -12.40
N PRO A 21 -10.84 -15.34 -11.47
CA PRO A 21 -11.67 -14.39 -10.75
C PRO A 21 -10.87 -13.42 -9.88
N THR A 22 -9.75 -13.87 -9.32
CA THR A 22 -8.85 -13.04 -8.50
C THR A 22 -8.15 -12.00 -9.38
N ASN A 23 -7.67 -12.41 -10.56
CA ASN A 23 -7.09 -11.49 -11.54
C ASN A 23 -8.13 -10.51 -12.09
N ASP A 24 -9.34 -10.97 -12.39
CA ASP A 24 -10.44 -10.13 -12.87
C ASP A 24 -10.81 -9.06 -11.82
N ALA A 25 -10.86 -9.44 -10.54
CA ALA A 25 -11.07 -8.50 -9.44
C ALA A 25 -9.93 -7.50 -9.26
N LEU A 26 -8.68 -7.87 -9.59
CA LEU A 26 -7.55 -6.94 -9.62
C LEU A 26 -7.65 -5.99 -10.82
N LEU A 27 -7.97 -6.49 -12.01
CA LEU A 27 -8.10 -5.68 -13.22
C LEU A 27 -9.24 -4.65 -13.11
N ALA A 28 -10.32 -4.97 -12.39
CA ALA A 28 -11.41 -4.05 -12.11
C ALA A 28 -11.03 -2.86 -11.21
N ARG A 29 -9.90 -2.93 -10.48
CA ARG A 29 -9.39 -1.81 -9.68
C ARG A 29 -8.67 -0.79 -10.58
N ASN A 30 -8.66 0.47 -10.17
CA ASN A 30 -7.77 1.45 -10.79
C ASN A 30 -6.28 1.13 -10.49
N GLU A 31 -5.36 1.81 -11.18
CA GLU A 31 -3.92 1.52 -11.05
C GLU A 31 -3.41 1.65 -9.61
N ALA A 32 -3.81 2.70 -8.89
CA ALA A 32 -3.46 2.89 -7.50
C ALA A 32 -3.94 1.72 -6.61
N GLY A 33 -5.18 1.26 -6.81
CA GLY A 33 -5.75 0.12 -6.09
C GLY A 33 -5.08 -1.21 -6.42
N ARG A 34 -4.55 -1.39 -7.63
CA ARG A 34 -3.73 -2.56 -8.00
C ARG A 34 -2.37 -2.53 -7.34
N LYS A 35 -1.67 -1.38 -7.41
CA LYS A 35 -0.37 -1.18 -6.74
C LYS A 35 -0.48 -1.42 -5.23
N GLU A 36 -1.51 -0.88 -4.61
CA GLU A 36 -1.78 -1.07 -3.18
C GLU A 36 -2.06 -2.54 -2.84
N ALA A 37 -2.82 -3.26 -3.68
CA ALA A 37 -3.07 -4.68 -3.47
C ALA A 37 -1.78 -5.50 -3.45
N PHE A 38 -0.88 -5.27 -4.41
CA PHE A 38 0.40 -5.98 -4.48
C PHE A 38 1.39 -5.54 -3.40
N ARG A 39 1.41 -4.27 -3.05
CA ARG A 39 2.17 -3.75 -1.89
C ARG A 39 1.74 -4.46 -0.60
N SER A 40 0.42 -4.52 -0.36
CA SER A 40 -0.15 -5.22 0.79
C SER A 40 0.20 -6.70 0.79
N LEU A 41 0.14 -7.37 -0.37
CA LEU A 41 0.49 -8.79 -0.49
C LEU A 41 1.96 -9.05 -0.12
N LEU A 42 2.90 -8.25 -0.65
CA LEU A 42 4.32 -8.40 -0.36
C LEU A 42 4.65 -8.11 1.11
N THR A 43 4.07 -7.05 1.66
CA THR A 43 4.28 -6.68 3.07
C THR A 43 3.71 -7.71 4.04
N GLN A 44 2.55 -8.30 3.75
CA GLN A 44 1.99 -9.42 4.52
C GLN A 44 2.91 -10.64 4.53
N ASN A 45 3.66 -10.86 3.45
CA ASN A 45 4.65 -11.91 3.31
C ASN A 45 6.07 -11.50 3.76
N ARG A 46 6.18 -10.37 4.49
CA ARG A 46 7.43 -9.83 5.05
C ARG A 46 8.48 -9.45 3.99
N TYR A 47 8.07 -9.20 2.75
CA TYR A 47 8.95 -8.65 1.72
C TYR A 47 8.95 -7.12 1.78
N ALA A 48 10.11 -6.51 1.56
CA ALA A 48 10.25 -5.05 1.50
C ALA A 48 9.54 -4.51 0.25
N CYS A 49 8.52 -3.68 0.48
CA CYS A 49 7.79 -2.96 -0.56
C CYS A 49 7.02 -1.77 0.01
N ALA A 50 7.70 -0.66 0.27
CA ALA A 50 7.12 0.63 0.65
C ALA A 50 6.18 1.18 -0.43
N GLU A 51 6.54 1.00 -1.70
CA GLU A 51 5.74 1.43 -2.84
C GLU A 51 6.05 0.55 -4.06
N VAL A 52 5.01 0.18 -4.80
CA VAL A 52 5.13 -0.46 -6.11
C VAL A 52 5.37 0.62 -7.17
N THR A 53 6.62 0.78 -7.61
CA THR A 53 7.04 1.79 -8.58
C THR A 53 6.69 1.39 -10.01
N VAL A 54 6.83 0.09 -10.32
CA VAL A 54 6.51 -0.51 -11.61
C VAL A 54 5.55 -1.66 -11.37
N LEU A 55 4.48 -1.74 -12.15
CA LEU A 55 3.52 -2.85 -12.13
C LEU A 55 3.13 -3.20 -13.56
N PHE A 56 3.30 -4.46 -13.94
CA PHE A 56 3.07 -4.96 -15.29
C PHE A 56 2.38 -6.33 -15.25
N GLN A 57 1.36 -6.52 -16.08
CA GLN A 57 0.72 -7.83 -16.25
C GLN A 57 1.46 -8.60 -17.34
N ALA A 58 2.17 -9.66 -16.96
CA ALA A 58 3.00 -10.45 -17.85
C ALA A 58 2.18 -11.40 -18.77
N GLY A 59 0.98 -11.78 -18.34
CA GLY A 59 0.05 -12.59 -19.13
C GLY A 59 -0.63 -13.68 -18.33
N LEU A 60 -1.23 -14.64 -19.04
CA LEU A 60 -1.84 -15.84 -18.48
C LEU A 60 -1.21 -17.10 -19.12
N ASP A 61 -1.08 -18.18 -18.36
CA ASP A 61 -0.73 -19.50 -18.90
C ASP A 61 -1.98 -20.29 -19.38
N PRO A 62 -1.82 -21.48 -20.00
CA PRO A 62 -2.96 -22.30 -20.42
C PRO A 62 -3.90 -22.74 -19.28
N ARG A 63 -3.43 -22.71 -18.02
CA ARG A 63 -4.24 -23.00 -16.82
C ARG A 63 -4.91 -21.74 -16.25
N ARG A 64 -4.82 -20.61 -16.96
CA ARG A 64 -5.34 -19.29 -16.54
C ARG A 64 -4.67 -18.75 -15.28
N THR A 65 -3.48 -19.21 -14.91
CA THR A 65 -2.67 -18.56 -13.87
C THR A 65 -2.23 -17.20 -14.41
N ALA A 66 -2.54 -16.13 -13.70
CA ALA A 66 -2.11 -14.78 -14.09
C ALA A 66 -0.74 -14.47 -13.49
N TYR A 67 0.14 -13.88 -14.30
CA TYR A 67 1.48 -13.49 -13.90
C TYR A 67 1.61 -11.97 -13.90
N TRP A 68 2.14 -11.43 -12.82
CA TRP A 68 2.38 -10.00 -12.61
C TRP A 68 3.83 -9.76 -12.24
N ASP A 69 4.46 -8.83 -12.94
CA ASP A 69 5.81 -8.35 -12.65
C ASP A 69 5.74 -6.98 -12.00
N LEU A 70 6.48 -6.79 -10.93
CA LEU A 70 6.52 -5.52 -10.26
C LEU A 70 7.90 -5.20 -9.69
N SER A 71 8.14 -3.92 -9.49
CA SER A 71 9.33 -3.43 -8.78
C SER A 71 8.89 -2.60 -7.60
N CYS A 72 9.56 -2.80 -6.48
CA CYS A 72 9.34 -2.05 -5.25
C CYS A 72 10.43 -1.00 -5.09
N ARG A 73 10.09 0.15 -4.49
CA ARG A 73 11.07 1.24 -4.23
C ARG A 73 12.26 0.78 -3.37
N ASP A 74 12.00 -0.08 -2.40
CA ASP A 74 12.90 -0.55 -1.34
C ASP A 74 13.06 -2.09 -1.36
N GLY A 75 12.66 -2.73 -2.45
CA GLY A 75 12.66 -4.18 -2.60
C GLY A 75 13.22 -4.63 -3.94
N GLY A 76 13.39 -5.94 -4.06
CA GLY A 76 13.74 -6.54 -5.35
C GLY A 76 12.58 -6.47 -6.35
N PRO A 77 12.86 -6.73 -7.63
CA PRO A 77 11.80 -7.06 -8.57
C PRO A 77 11.13 -8.38 -8.14
N TRP A 78 9.81 -8.45 -8.28
CA TRP A 78 8.99 -9.61 -7.92
C TRP A 78 8.15 -10.08 -9.09
N ARG A 79 8.02 -11.40 -9.23
CA ARG A 79 6.99 -12.04 -10.04
C ARG A 79 5.97 -12.71 -9.13
N ILE A 80 4.71 -12.36 -9.34
CA ILE A 80 3.58 -12.89 -8.59
C ILE A 80 2.75 -13.74 -9.52
N SER A 81 2.52 -15.00 -9.14
CA SER A 81 1.59 -15.87 -9.86
C SER A 81 0.31 -16.03 -9.06
N ILE A 82 -0.82 -15.84 -9.74
CA ILE A 82 -2.17 -15.89 -9.16
C ILE A 82 -2.90 -17.04 -9.85
N PRO A 83 -3.05 -18.21 -9.21
CA PRO A 83 -3.79 -19.33 -9.78
C PRO A 83 -5.28 -18.96 -10.00
N ALA A 84 -5.94 -19.63 -10.94
CA ALA A 84 -7.34 -19.36 -11.28
C ALA A 84 -8.35 -19.85 -10.22
N GLU A 85 -7.89 -20.53 -9.18
CA GLU A 85 -8.70 -21.05 -8.09
C GLU A 85 -9.04 -19.93 -7.09
N ARG A 86 -10.30 -19.85 -6.62
CA ARG A 86 -10.79 -18.75 -5.75
C ARG A 86 -10.07 -18.60 -4.41
N TRP A 87 -9.33 -19.63 -3.97
CA TRP A 87 -8.69 -19.68 -2.66
C TRP A 87 -7.21 -20.04 -2.72
N ALA A 88 -6.64 -20.13 -3.93
CA ALA A 88 -5.23 -20.43 -4.05
C ALA A 88 -4.40 -19.24 -3.58
N THR A 89 -3.40 -19.53 -2.76
CA THR A 89 -2.44 -18.53 -2.31
C THR A 89 -1.57 -18.09 -3.48
N PRO A 90 -1.47 -16.78 -3.76
CA PRO A 90 -0.52 -16.27 -4.75
C PRO A 90 0.91 -16.68 -4.39
N THR A 91 1.69 -17.12 -5.36
CA THR A 91 3.11 -17.41 -5.13
C THR A 91 3.94 -16.18 -5.48
N LEU A 92 4.94 -15.91 -4.64
CA LEU A 92 5.81 -14.75 -4.72
C LEU A 92 7.22 -15.22 -5.02
N ASN A 93 7.73 -14.89 -6.20
CA ASN A 93 9.06 -15.28 -6.64
C ASN A 93 9.92 -14.03 -6.82
N ALA A 94 11.06 -13.98 -6.15
CA ALA A 94 12.09 -12.99 -6.47
C ALA A 94 12.61 -13.28 -7.89
N CYS A 95 12.73 -12.24 -8.71
CA CYS A 95 13.19 -12.41 -10.08
C CYS A 95 14.61 -12.96 -10.13
N GLY A 96 14.86 -13.94 -11.00
CA GLY A 96 16.17 -14.57 -11.15
C GLY A 96 16.51 -15.66 -10.12
N GLN A 97 15.57 -16.06 -9.25
CA GLN A 97 15.78 -17.08 -8.21
C GLN A 97 14.99 -18.39 -8.44
N GLY A 98 14.30 -18.55 -9.57
CA GLY A 98 13.41 -19.71 -9.82
C GLY A 98 13.90 -20.67 -10.92
N THR A 99 13.23 -21.82 -11.02
CA THR A 99 13.28 -22.73 -12.18
C THR A 99 11.86 -23.01 -12.65
N GLY A 100 11.51 -22.62 -13.88
CA GLY A 100 10.17 -22.81 -14.47
C GLY A 100 9.85 -21.83 -15.61
N PRO A 101 8.75 -22.03 -16.36
CA PRO A 101 8.28 -21.07 -17.34
C PRO A 101 7.93 -19.75 -16.63
N GLY A 102 8.82 -18.76 -16.75
CA GLY A 102 8.73 -17.50 -16.03
C GLY A 102 9.80 -17.27 -14.96
N ALA A 103 10.81 -18.12 -14.85
CA ALA A 103 11.93 -17.90 -13.93
C ALA A 103 13.10 -17.05 -14.50
N GLY A 104 12.87 -16.34 -15.60
CA GLY A 104 13.83 -15.39 -16.17
C GLY A 104 13.85 -14.03 -15.44
N PRO A 105 14.65 -13.05 -15.91
CA PRO A 105 14.57 -11.69 -15.42
C PRO A 105 13.13 -11.16 -15.61
N CYS A 106 12.49 -10.66 -14.55
CA CYS A 106 11.07 -10.23 -14.59
C CYS A 106 10.81 -9.07 -15.54
N PHE A 107 11.84 -8.28 -15.81
CA PHE A 107 11.79 -7.24 -16.83
C PHE A 107 12.73 -7.67 -17.94
N ARG A 108 12.20 -8.39 -18.94
CA ARG A 108 12.86 -8.38 -20.25
C ARG A 108 12.40 -7.12 -20.95
N SER A 109 13.35 -6.27 -21.36
CA SER A 109 13.05 -5.29 -22.39
C SER A 109 12.48 -6.04 -23.58
N VAL A 110 11.29 -5.65 -24.05
CA VAL A 110 10.79 -6.14 -25.32
C VAL A 110 11.60 -5.46 -26.42
N SER A 111 12.84 -5.91 -26.64
CA SER A 111 13.51 -5.74 -27.92
C SER A 111 14.36 -6.96 -28.27
N THR A 112 14.05 -7.47 -29.46
CA THR A 112 14.98 -8.03 -30.45
C THR A 112 15.70 -9.33 -30.12
N SER A 113 15.02 -10.44 -30.45
CA SER A 113 15.64 -11.39 -31.38
C SER A 113 15.60 -10.79 -32.79
N ALA A 114 16.53 -9.89 -33.10
CA ALA A 114 16.94 -9.57 -34.47
C ALA A 114 18.33 -8.91 -34.38
N PRO A 115 19.36 -9.45 -35.05
CA PRO A 115 20.71 -8.90 -35.01
C PRO A 115 20.77 -7.58 -35.80
N GLY A 116 21.44 -6.56 -35.25
CA GLY A 116 21.76 -5.32 -35.98
C GLY A 116 21.82 -4.06 -35.13
N LEU A 117 22.83 -3.93 -34.26
CA LEU A 117 23.12 -2.69 -33.53
C LEU A 117 24.09 -1.82 -34.36
N ALA A 118 23.55 -0.94 -35.20
CA ALA A 118 24.28 0.20 -35.76
C ALA A 118 23.32 1.26 -36.35
N ALA A 119 22.41 1.84 -35.57
CA ALA A 119 21.72 3.10 -35.91
C ALA A 119 20.81 3.59 -34.78
N ALA A 120 21.39 4.01 -33.64
CA ALA A 120 20.63 4.64 -32.56
C ALA A 120 20.96 6.14 -32.51
N ALA A 121 20.48 6.90 -33.50
CA ALA A 121 20.50 8.36 -33.48
C ALA A 121 19.39 8.93 -34.39
N ALA A 122 18.16 8.43 -34.26
CA ALA A 122 16.89 9.02 -34.71
C ALA A 122 15.75 7.99 -34.56
N ALA A 123 15.55 7.45 -33.36
CA ALA A 123 14.47 6.49 -33.17
C ALA A 123 13.14 7.25 -33.10
N ALA A 124 12.33 7.12 -34.15
CA ALA A 124 10.96 7.59 -34.18
C ALA A 124 10.18 7.07 -32.95
N PRO A 125 9.21 7.83 -32.42
CA PRO A 125 8.37 7.37 -31.31
C PRO A 125 7.78 6.00 -31.64
N SER A 126 7.75 5.12 -30.65
CA SER A 126 7.28 3.74 -30.79
C SER A 126 5.94 3.71 -31.52
N ALA A 127 5.73 2.70 -32.39
CA ALA A 127 4.50 2.57 -33.17
C ALA A 127 3.25 2.57 -32.25
N SER A 128 3.37 1.99 -31.05
CA SER A 128 2.32 2.01 -30.03
C SER A 128 2.01 3.42 -29.51
N CYS A 129 3.02 4.28 -29.30
CA CYS A 129 2.75 5.67 -28.92
C CYS A 129 2.08 6.45 -30.06
N ARG A 130 2.52 6.27 -31.32
CA ARG A 130 1.90 6.97 -32.46
C ARG A 130 0.42 6.63 -32.60
N THR A 131 0.05 5.37 -32.40
CA THR A 131 -1.35 4.93 -32.39
C THR A 131 -2.15 5.56 -31.24
N ALA A 132 -1.56 5.65 -30.04
CA ALA A 132 -2.21 6.26 -28.87
C ALA A 132 -2.36 7.78 -28.98
N CYS A 133 -1.40 8.48 -29.60
CA CYS A 133 -1.54 9.91 -29.88
C CYS A 133 -2.49 10.18 -31.04
N GLY A 134 -2.67 9.24 -31.97
CA GLY A 134 -3.60 9.37 -33.10
C GLY A 134 -5.08 9.44 -32.69
N SER A 135 -5.43 8.97 -31.49
CA SER A 135 -6.78 9.09 -30.95
C SER A 135 -7.04 10.40 -30.19
N GLN A 136 -6.02 11.27 -30.04
CA GLN A 136 -6.15 12.56 -29.36
C GLN A 136 -6.68 13.65 -30.30
N PRO A 137 -7.36 14.70 -29.77
CA PRO A 137 -7.68 15.90 -30.54
C PRO A 137 -6.43 16.50 -31.19
N GLN A 138 -6.58 17.00 -32.42
CA GLN A 138 -5.46 17.42 -33.27
C GLN A 138 -4.52 18.44 -32.61
N SER A 139 -5.07 19.30 -31.74
CA SER A 139 -4.32 20.28 -30.93
C SER A 139 -3.36 19.67 -29.90
N LEU A 140 -3.61 18.43 -29.47
CA LEU A 140 -2.82 17.74 -28.42
C LEU A 140 -1.86 16.68 -28.98
N GLN A 141 -1.98 16.33 -30.26
CA GLN A 141 -1.19 15.26 -30.87
C GLN A 141 0.31 15.55 -30.83
N ASN A 142 0.73 16.78 -31.16
CA ASN A 142 2.15 17.16 -31.16
C ASN A 142 2.75 17.13 -29.75
N ALA A 143 2.00 17.57 -28.73
CA ALA A 143 2.44 17.53 -27.33
C ALA A 143 2.47 16.10 -26.76
N CYS A 144 1.60 15.21 -27.26
CA CYS A 144 1.62 13.78 -26.94
C CYS A 144 2.86 13.10 -27.53
N LEU A 145 3.14 13.34 -28.81
CA LEU A 145 4.31 12.79 -29.50
C LEU A 145 5.64 13.27 -28.90
N ALA A 146 5.72 14.54 -28.50
CA ALA A 146 6.91 15.10 -27.83
C ALA A 146 7.17 14.47 -26.45
N ARG A 147 6.11 14.17 -25.69
CA ARG A 147 6.22 13.46 -24.39
C ARG A 147 6.64 12.00 -24.55
N CYS A 148 6.23 11.34 -25.63
CA CYS A 148 6.71 10.01 -25.95
C CYS A 148 8.18 9.97 -26.39
N ALA A 149 8.63 10.97 -27.14
CA ALA A 149 10.02 11.06 -27.58
C ALA A 149 10.99 11.33 -26.42
N SER A 150 10.53 12.01 -25.36
CA SER A 150 11.36 12.40 -24.22
C SER A 150 11.43 11.37 -23.09
N GLY A 151 10.65 10.27 -23.14
CA GLY A 151 10.69 9.20 -22.13
C GLY A 151 10.48 9.73 -20.71
N SER A 152 9.23 9.91 -20.29
CA SER A 152 8.84 10.57 -19.03
C SER A 152 9.64 10.12 -17.79
N THR A 153 10.69 10.85 -17.44
CA THR A 153 11.31 10.79 -16.12
C THR A 153 10.53 11.74 -15.22
N ILE A 154 9.60 11.22 -14.42
CA ILE A 154 9.05 11.99 -13.29
C ILE A 154 10.20 12.17 -12.30
N GLN A 155 10.67 13.40 -12.12
CA GLN A 155 11.67 13.73 -11.11
C GLN A 155 11.06 13.52 -9.72
N ALA A 156 11.52 12.48 -9.02
CA ALA A 156 11.15 12.21 -7.64
C ALA A 156 11.68 13.34 -6.74
N ALA A 157 10.80 13.92 -5.93
CA ALA A 157 11.19 14.87 -4.88
C ALA A 157 12.20 14.22 -3.92
N ALA A 158 13.21 14.99 -3.51
CA ALA A 158 14.29 14.52 -2.62
C ALA A 158 13.72 13.97 -1.29
N PRO A 159 14.25 12.85 -0.77
CA PRO A 159 13.71 12.20 0.41
C PRO A 159 14.00 13.02 1.68
N ALA A 160 12.96 13.26 2.48
CA ALA A 160 13.11 13.69 3.87
C ALA A 160 13.80 12.58 4.67
N ALA A 161 14.80 12.94 5.48
CA ALA A 161 15.57 12.00 6.30
C ALA A 161 14.63 11.27 7.28
N THR A 162 14.34 10.01 6.97
CA THR A 162 13.50 9.11 7.77
C THR A 162 14.42 8.17 8.53
N ALA A 163 14.26 8.10 9.86
CA ALA A 163 14.95 7.09 10.66
C ALA A 163 14.48 5.70 10.20
N THR A 164 15.33 5.00 9.45
CA THR A 164 15.04 3.67 8.92
C THR A 164 14.89 2.64 10.05
N ALA A 165 14.02 1.64 9.86
CA ALA A 165 13.76 0.51 10.76
C ALA A 165 15.02 -0.22 11.30
N ALA A 166 16.16 -0.09 10.63
CA ALA A 166 17.45 -0.56 11.12
C ALA A 166 17.86 0.08 12.47
N ALA A 167 17.46 1.32 12.74
CA ALA A 167 17.75 2.04 13.98
C ALA A 167 16.92 1.55 15.19
N VAL A 168 15.86 0.77 14.95
CA VAL A 168 14.89 0.33 15.96
C VAL A 168 15.11 -1.12 16.39
N ARG A 169 16.05 -1.86 15.79
CA ARG A 169 16.37 -3.23 16.22
C ARG A 169 16.90 -3.23 17.67
N GLY A 170 16.41 -4.17 18.47
CA GLY A 170 16.67 -4.28 19.90
C GLY A 170 15.92 -3.26 20.77
N ARG A 171 14.90 -2.57 20.23
CA ARG A 171 14.12 -1.59 20.99
C ARG A 171 12.69 -2.08 21.22
N PHE A 172 12.14 -1.77 22.39
CA PHE A 172 10.82 -2.16 22.83
C PHE A 172 9.98 -0.93 23.15
N GLY A 173 8.69 -1.05 22.89
CA GLY A 173 7.71 -0.04 23.26
C GLY A 173 6.38 -0.66 23.66
N PHE A 174 5.68 0.04 24.54
CA PHE A 174 4.40 -0.37 25.09
C PHE A 174 3.44 0.82 25.16
N ILE A 175 2.16 0.52 24.94
CA ILE A 175 1.05 1.44 25.22
C ILE A 175 0.14 0.77 26.23
N TYR A 176 -0.10 1.45 27.34
CA TYR A 176 -1.11 1.10 28.33
C TYR A 176 -2.24 2.12 28.28
N THR A 177 -3.47 1.67 28.47
CA THR A 177 -4.65 2.54 28.46
C THR A 177 -5.57 2.18 29.61
N ALA A 178 -6.22 3.20 30.17
CA ALA A 178 -7.39 3.00 31.00
C ALA A 178 -8.63 2.75 30.15
N GLU A 179 -9.67 2.17 30.75
CA GLU A 179 -10.93 1.89 30.05
C GLU A 179 -11.66 3.21 29.72
N PRO A 180 -12.23 3.37 28.50
CA PRO A 180 -13.12 4.49 28.21
C PRO A 180 -14.23 4.61 29.28
N PRO A 181 -14.61 5.83 29.71
CA PRO A 181 -14.35 7.11 29.04
C PRO A 181 -13.04 7.81 29.43
N SER A 182 -12.13 7.14 30.14
CA SER A 182 -10.87 7.74 30.58
C SER A 182 -9.98 8.15 29.40
N THR A 183 -9.31 9.30 29.52
CA THR A 183 -8.25 9.76 28.60
C THR A 183 -6.86 9.27 29.02
N ALA A 184 -6.75 8.56 30.15
CA ALA A 184 -5.47 8.16 30.70
C ALA A 184 -4.81 7.06 29.87
N PHE A 185 -3.55 7.28 29.54
CA PHE A 185 -2.70 6.30 28.86
C PHE A 185 -1.25 6.47 29.34
N GLY A 186 -0.45 5.44 29.11
CA GLY A 186 0.98 5.46 29.31
C GLY A 186 1.68 4.94 28.07
N PHE A 187 2.80 5.57 27.72
CA PHE A 187 3.54 5.28 26.50
C PHE A 187 5.03 5.21 26.82
N SER A 188 5.69 4.18 26.30
CA SER A 188 7.15 4.06 26.30
C SER A 188 7.60 3.57 24.93
N SER A 189 8.70 4.12 24.41
CA SER A 189 9.34 3.68 23.17
C SER A 189 10.87 3.74 23.32
N GLY A 190 11.56 3.06 22.41
CA GLY A 190 13.00 3.19 22.24
C GLY A 190 13.89 2.51 23.30
N LYS A 191 13.32 1.75 24.24
CA LYS A 191 14.04 1.11 25.36
C LYS A 191 14.69 -0.19 24.93
N THR A 192 15.89 -0.49 25.41
CA THR A 192 16.62 -1.73 25.08
C THR A 192 16.19 -2.95 25.89
N ASP A 193 15.53 -2.74 27.03
CA ASP A 193 14.95 -3.79 27.87
C ASP A 193 13.42 -3.74 27.78
N ARG A 194 12.83 -4.88 27.42
CA ARG A 194 11.38 -5.05 27.29
C ARG A 194 10.67 -4.86 28.63
N LEU A 195 11.25 -5.35 29.73
CA LEU A 195 10.66 -5.20 31.06
C LEU A 195 10.66 -3.74 31.49
N ALA A 196 11.78 -3.03 31.30
CA ALA A 196 11.86 -1.60 31.56
C ALA A 196 10.83 -0.80 30.74
N ALA A 197 10.69 -1.09 29.44
CA ALA A 197 9.70 -0.45 28.59
C ALA A 197 8.25 -0.68 29.08
N ASN A 198 7.95 -1.91 29.51
CA ASN A 198 6.66 -2.29 30.04
C ASN A 198 6.34 -1.54 31.35
N MET A 199 7.29 -1.56 32.30
CA MET A 199 7.15 -0.92 33.61
C MET A 199 7.05 0.60 33.50
N ASP A 200 7.78 1.23 32.56
CA ASP A 200 7.68 2.67 32.31
C ASP A 200 6.29 3.04 31.76
N ALA A 201 5.77 2.29 30.78
CA ALA A 201 4.46 2.56 30.19
C ALA A 201 3.30 2.34 31.19
N ILE A 202 3.32 1.26 31.99
CA ILE A 202 2.25 1.01 32.97
C ILE A 202 2.26 2.06 34.08
N ARG A 203 3.43 2.44 34.62
CA ARG A 203 3.55 3.48 35.65
C ARG A 203 3.06 4.84 35.14
N ALA A 204 3.37 5.18 33.88
CA ALA A 204 2.87 6.41 33.27
C ALA A 204 1.34 6.44 33.17
N CYS A 205 0.70 5.32 32.86
CA CYS A 205 -0.75 5.21 32.84
C CYS A 205 -1.35 5.30 34.27
N GLU A 206 -0.79 4.52 35.21
CA GLU A 206 -1.29 4.46 36.59
C GLU A 206 -1.13 5.77 37.35
N ALA A 207 -0.16 6.61 36.96
CA ALA A 207 0.00 7.96 37.51
C ALA A 207 -1.22 8.86 37.24
N VAL A 208 -2.01 8.57 36.19
CA VAL A 208 -3.20 9.34 35.82
C VAL A 208 -4.49 8.58 36.17
N ALA A 209 -4.55 7.28 35.88
CA ALA A 209 -5.75 6.47 36.05
C ALA A 209 -5.91 5.87 37.46
N GLY A 210 -4.83 5.82 38.25
CA GLY A 210 -4.74 5.02 39.46
C GLY A 210 -4.28 3.57 39.17
N ARG A 211 -3.88 2.87 40.24
CA ARG A 211 -3.39 1.49 40.16
C ARG A 211 -4.47 0.54 39.65
N ASN A 212 -4.06 -0.49 38.90
CA ASN A 212 -4.93 -1.56 38.37
C ASN A 212 -6.03 -1.13 37.38
N GLN A 213 -6.07 0.14 36.97
CA GLN A 213 -7.01 0.63 35.95
C GLN A 213 -6.43 0.57 34.52
N CYS A 214 -5.14 0.29 34.41
CA CYS A 214 -4.41 0.31 33.15
C CYS A 214 -4.24 -1.10 32.58
N ARG A 215 -4.57 -1.27 31.29
CA ARG A 215 -4.39 -2.52 30.54
C ARG A 215 -3.45 -2.29 29.36
N VAL A 216 -2.71 -3.32 28.96
CA VAL A 216 -1.85 -3.24 27.77
C VAL A 216 -2.74 -3.13 26.52
N ALA A 217 -2.56 -2.05 25.76
CA ALA A 217 -3.23 -1.84 24.49
C ALA A 217 -2.35 -2.28 23.31
N LEU A 218 -1.03 -2.12 23.43
CA LEU A 218 -0.10 -2.46 22.37
C LEU A 218 1.30 -2.77 22.92
N ASP A 219 1.90 -3.84 22.42
CA ASP A 219 3.33 -4.15 22.53
C ASP A 219 3.92 -4.11 21.12
N PHE A 220 4.93 -3.27 20.91
CA PHE A 220 5.50 -3.02 19.59
C PHE A 220 7.04 -3.15 19.61
N PRO A 221 7.57 -4.38 19.55
CA PRO A 221 9.02 -4.60 19.50
C PRO A 221 9.57 -4.22 18.11
N ASN A 222 10.69 -3.50 18.10
CA ASN A 222 11.43 -3.10 16.91
C ASN A 222 10.60 -2.31 15.88
N ALA A 223 9.62 -1.55 16.37
CA ALA A 223 8.69 -0.79 15.53
C ALA A 223 8.33 0.54 16.19
N CYS A 224 7.57 1.37 15.47
CA CYS A 224 6.91 2.54 16.01
C CYS A 224 5.47 2.19 16.38
N GLY A 225 4.97 2.77 17.46
CA GLY A 225 3.60 2.61 17.94
C GLY A 225 2.85 3.94 17.93
N ALA A 226 1.53 3.87 17.72
CA ALA A 226 0.64 5.02 17.84
C ALA A 226 -0.67 4.63 18.53
N LEU A 227 -1.27 5.59 19.24
CA LEU A 227 -2.59 5.50 19.86
C LEU A 227 -3.47 6.64 19.36
N VAL A 228 -4.71 6.31 19.02
CA VAL A 228 -5.77 7.19 18.56
C VAL A 228 -6.96 7.09 19.51
N GLN A 229 -7.53 8.24 19.84
CA GLN A 229 -8.77 8.37 20.60
C GLN A 229 -9.93 8.69 19.65
N ALA A 230 -11.01 7.92 19.76
CA ALA A 230 -12.31 8.26 19.17
C ALA A 230 -13.06 9.15 20.16
N LEU A 231 -13.21 10.42 19.81
CA LEU A 231 -13.82 11.45 20.66
C LEU A 231 -15.23 11.78 20.16
N THR A 232 -16.19 11.85 21.08
CA THR A 232 -17.54 12.38 20.77
C THR A 232 -17.52 13.89 20.60
N THR A 233 -18.45 14.42 19.81
CA THR A 233 -18.82 15.84 19.85
C THR A 233 -19.51 16.19 21.19
N PRO A 234 -19.53 17.48 21.58
CA PRO A 234 -19.76 17.92 22.95
C PRO A 234 -20.95 17.24 23.68
N PRO A 235 -20.73 16.74 24.92
CA PRO A 235 -19.47 16.78 25.67
C PRO A 235 -18.42 15.84 25.09
N VAL A 236 -17.17 16.31 25.04
CA VAL A 236 -16.04 15.53 24.50
C VAL A 236 -15.71 14.41 25.47
N GLN A 237 -15.93 13.17 25.04
CA GLN A 237 -15.60 11.97 25.79
C GLN A 237 -14.87 10.97 24.89
N VAL A 238 -13.95 10.21 25.48
CA VAL A 238 -13.33 9.08 24.78
C VAL A 238 -14.36 7.97 24.70
N ARG A 239 -14.78 7.62 23.49
CA ARG A 239 -15.65 6.46 23.25
C ARG A 239 -14.83 5.18 23.10
N ARG A 240 -13.71 5.26 22.39
CA ARG A 240 -12.87 4.13 22.02
C ARG A 240 -11.42 4.56 21.86
N LEU A 241 -10.53 3.61 22.07
CA LEU A 241 -9.11 3.73 21.79
C LEU A 241 -8.75 2.76 20.66
N ALA A 242 -7.89 3.18 19.75
CA ALA A 242 -7.36 2.36 18.67
C ALA A 242 -5.85 2.52 18.60
N SER A 243 -5.12 1.44 18.39
CA SER A 243 -3.66 1.46 18.26
C SER A 243 -3.21 1.04 16.86
N GLY A 244 -1.97 1.39 16.52
CA GLY A 244 -1.32 1.02 15.27
C GLY A 244 0.18 0.86 15.45
N VAL A 245 0.79 0.04 14.60
CA VAL A 245 2.22 -0.29 14.58
C VAL A 245 2.77 -0.09 13.17
N GLY A 246 3.92 0.56 13.05
CA GLY A 246 4.54 0.83 11.76
C GLY A 246 6.05 0.75 11.83
N GLN A 247 6.70 0.61 10.66
CA GLN A 247 8.16 0.75 10.57
C GLN A 247 8.60 2.21 10.73
N THR A 248 7.68 3.14 10.50
CA THR A 248 7.84 4.56 10.80
C THR A 248 6.67 5.05 11.66
N ARG A 249 6.84 6.23 12.27
CA ARG A 249 5.80 6.89 13.06
C ARG A 249 4.54 7.12 12.22
N GLU A 250 4.71 7.59 11.00
CA GLU A 250 3.61 7.92 10.08
C GLU A 250 2.82 6.66 9.69
N GLN A 251 3.50 5.53 9.50
CA GLN A 251 2.83 4.25 9.24
C GLN A 251 2.00 3.79 10.45
N ALA A 252 2.55 3.93 11.66
CA ALA A 252 1.84 3.57 12.90
C ALA A 252 0.59 4.44 13.09
N GLU A 253 0.71 5.75 12.87
CA GLU A 253 -0.39 6.71 12.94
C GLU A 253 -1.47 6.43 11.88
N ALA A 254 -1.06 6.19 10.63
CA ALA A 254 -1.98 5.87 9.54
C ALA A 254 -2.77 4.59 9.85
N GLN A 255 -2.11 3.56 10.39
CA GLN A 255 -2.79 2.33 10.80
C GLN A 255 -3.78 2.60 11.96
N ALA A 256 -3.35 3.30 13.01
CA ALA A 256 -4.20 3.60 14.17
C ALA A 256 -5.45 4.41 13.78
N LEU A 257 -5.28 5.42 12.91
CA LEU A 257 -6.37 6.24 12.39
C LEU A 257 -7.33 5.42 11.53
N ASN A 258 -6.81 4.53 10.67
CA ASN A 258 -7.65 3.67 9.85
C ASN A 258 -8.48 2.71 10.72
N THR A 259 -7.87 2.08 11.72
CA THR A 259 -8.57 1.21 12.68
C THR A 259 -9.68 1.95 13.41
N CYS A 260 -9.41 3.18 13.87
CA CYS A 260 -10.43 4.02 14.51
C CYS A 260 -11.59 4.36 13.56
N ARG A 261 -11.28 4.82 12.34
CA ARG A 261 -12.29 5.21 11.34
C ARG A 261 -13.17 4.04 10.92
N LEU A 262 -12.60 2.85 10.75
CA LEU A 262 -13.35 1.64 10.41
C LEU A 262 -14.30 1.24 11.55
N ALA A 263 -13.85 1.32 12.80
CA ALA A 263 -14.69 0.99 13.96
C ALA A 263 -15.83 2.00 14.17
N GLU A 264 -15.61 3.27 13.83
CA GLU A 264 -16.56 4.36 14.07
C GLU A 264 -17.26 4.84 12.78
N ALA A 265 -17.14 4.07 11.68
CA ALA A 265 -17.65 4.46 10.35
C ALA A 265 -19.15 4.79 10.32
N ALA A 266 -19.94 4.19 11.23
CA ALA A 266 -21.37 4.42 11.35
C ALA A 266 -21.74 5.68 12.16
N SER A 267 -20.77 6.37 12.77
CA SER A 267 -21.02 7.46 13.72
C SER A 267 -20.49 8.80 13.20
N ALA A 268 -21.39 9.67 12.75
CA ALA A 268 -21.05 11.00 12.23
C ALA A 268 -20.57 11.99 13.31
N SER A 269 -20.85 11.72 14.59
CA SER A 269 -20.50 12.57 15.73
C SER A 269 -19.14 12.25 16.35
N ILE A 270 -18.31 11.45 15.68
CA ILE A 270 -17.05 10.94 16.25
C ILE A 270 -15.85 11.37 15.43
N THR A 271 -14.87 11.94 16.12
CA THR A 271 -13.59 12.34 15.54
C THR A 271 -12.48 11.45 16.06
N CYS A 272 -11.75 10.80 15.16
CA CYS A 272 -10.54 10.05 15.48
C CYS A 272 -9.33 10.98 15.51
N ARG A 273 -8.66 11.11 16.66
CA ARG A 273 -7.48 11.96 16.86
C ARG A 273 -6.30 11.15 17.42
N ILE A 274 -5.10 11.40 16.91
CA ILE A 274 -3.86 10.82 17.46
C ILE A 274 -3.61 11.41 18.85
N ALA A 275 -3.46 10.53 19.84
CA ALA A 275 -3.14 10.89 21.22
C ALA A 275 -1.62 10.86 21.48
N ILE A 276 -0.92 9.84 20.96
CA ILE A 276 0.53 9.69 21.09
C ILE A 276 1.07 8.81 19.96
N SER A 277 2.31 9.04 19.53
CA SER A 277 3.05 8.18 18.60
C SER A 277 4.56 8.26 18.84
N GLY A 278 5.30 7.19 18.54
CA GLY A 278 6.75 7.17 18.73
C GLY A 278 7.44 5.87 18.35
N CYS A 279 8.77 5.96 18.29
CA CYS A 279 9.76 4.89 18.12
C CYS A 279 10.80 5.09 19.23
#